data_AF-A0A1H1EDY2-F1
#
_entry.id   AF-A0A1H1EDY2-F1
#
_cell.length_a   1.000
_cell.length_b   1.000
_cell.length_c   1.000
_cell.angle_alpha   90.00
_cell.angle_beta   90.00
_cell.angle_gamma   90.00
#
_symmetry.space_group_name_H-M   'P 1'
#
loop_
_entity.id
_entity.type
_entity.pdbx_description
1 polymer ?
#
loop_
_entity_poly.entity_id
_entity_poly.type
_entity_poly.pdbx_seq_one_letter_code
_entity_poly.pdbx_strand_id
1 'polypeptide(L)'
;MLSGTPRAAACDFGRTRGGGVGGAAPRLYPPRVRRPWILAALLALPALATVAQAAVGTRFLSLSVYAFAPLVASMLFRWRLTAVCCAYVLALAVPMTLADDTFSPLVDLARVTSVVPLLVLAVVNAVLRERREARLRDVTAVARVAQDAILRELPPVVAGVPLAARYRSAAAESRVGGDLYEAVAAPAGLRLVVGDVRGKGLEAVRTAAHTVAAFREAAHAPGASLPDVVAAVDASTSRHLGEEDFVTAVVAELTDAGVLRLANCGHPAPVVLTPDGRAAELAPARPTTPLGLGPRPVVEEHQLAPGTRVLFYSDGLIEARDRAGAFFSLDQHVGVLAGGSLTSALDRLLAEHASFSRSLADDLVVLVLEVPAVLPQPRPGRAGAQRAGAWPVPPRTITIRLPRGGRPSARAWGPADDAAVAAGSGARAGQTSQTSRSPRTSQTSSSGPCPGIPASSARTSDSR
;
A
#
# COMPACT_ATOMS: atom_id res chain seq x y z
N MET A 1 28.31 -23.60 -52.22
CA MET A 1 28.91 -24.66 -51.38
C MET A 1 29.63 -23.95 -50.23
N LEU A 2 28.95 -23.85 -49.07
CA LEU A 2 29.27 -24.56 -47.80
C LEU A 2 30.66 -24.20 -47.27
N SER A 3 30.92 -23.81 -46.02
CA SER A 3 30.14 -23.53 -44.80
C SER A 3 31.21 -23.33 -43.71
N GLY A 4 31.00 -22.46 -42.71
CA GLY A 4 31.84 -22.49 -41.50
C GLY A 4 31.78 -21.26 -40.62
N THR A 5 30.70 -21.12 -39.84
CA THR A 5 30.62 -20.20 -38.70
C THR A 5 30.93 -20.95 -37.40
N PRO A 6 31.68 -20.38 -36.43
CA PRO A 6 31.84 -20.97 -35.11
C PRO A 6 30.74 -20.50 -34.14
N ARG A 7 30.24 -21.47 -33.36
CA ARG A 7 29.16 -21.38 -32.36
C ARG A 7 29.62 -20.69 -31.06
N ALA A 8 28.72 -19.91 -30.48
CA ALA A 8 28.79 -19.34 -29.15
C ALA A 8 28.61 -20.39 -28.04
N ALA A 9 29.40 -20.27 -26.98
CA ALA A 9 29.33 -21.06 -25.76
C ALA A 9 28.21 -20.51 -24.84
N ALA A 10 27.30 -21.40 -24.45
CA ALA A 10 26.29 -21.14 -23.43
C ALA A 10 26.86 -21.52 -22.05
N CYS A 11 26.89 -20.57 -21.12
CA CYS A 11 27.23 -20.83 -19.72
C CYS A 11 26.03 -21.41 -18.97
N ASP A 12 26.29 -22.55 -18.35
CA ASP A 12 25.41 -23.38 -17.53
C ASP A 12 25.22 -22.73 -16.14
N PHE A 13 23.98 -22.40 -15.77
CA PHE A 13 23.65 -21.85 -14.46
C PHE A 13 23.21 -22.97 -13.52
N GLY A 14 24.09 -23.31 -12.58
CA GLY A 14 23.91 -24.37 -11.61
C GLY A 14 22.68 -24.21 -10.73
N ARG A 15 21.89 -25.29 -10.63
CA ARG A 15 20.85 -25.50 -9.61
C ARG A 15 21.49 -25.64 -8.23
N THR A 16 21.37 -24.63 -7.39
CA THR A 16 21.53 -24.77 -5.95
C THR A 16 20.19 -25.15 -5.32
N ARG A 17 20.19 -26.29 -4.61
CA ARG A 17 19.08 -26.79 -3.79
C ARG A 17 18.91 -25.89 -2.55
N GLY A 18 17.88 -25.05 -2.53
CA GLY A 18 17.40 -24.36 -1.33
C GLY A 18 16.28 -25.17 -0.67
N GLY A 19 16.46 -25.53 0.61
CA GLY A 19 15.49 -26.28 1.41
C GLY A 19 14.18 -25.52 1.58
N GLY A 20 13.08 -26.16 1.18
CA GLY A 20 11.74 -25.63 1.35
C GLY A 20 11.30 -25.70 2.81
N VAL A 21 11.31 -24.57 3.49
CA VAL A 21 10.48 -24.36 4.68
C VAL A 21 9.07 -24.08 4.17
N GLY A 22 8.14 -25.00 4.44
CA GLY A 22 6.72 -24.88 4.11
C GLY A 22 6.08 -23.70 4.85
N GLY A 23 6.18 -22.52 4.27
CA GLY A 23 5.40 -21.36 4.66
C GLY A 23 3.96 -21.55 4.17
N ALA A 24 3.09 -22.01 5.07
CA ALA A 24 1.66 -21.98 4.86
C ALA A 24 1.24 -20.56 4.44
N ALA A 25 0.64 -20.44 3.26
CA ALA A 25 0.10 -19.18 2.77
C ALA A 25 -0.81 -18.57 3.85
N PRO A 26 -0.53 -17.35 4.35
CA PRO A 26 -1.40 -16.72 5.32
C PRO A 26 -2.75 -16.49 4.64
N ARG A 27 -3.82 -17.06 5.21
CA ARG A 27 -5.19 -16.81 4.78
C ARG A 27 -5.49 -15.33 5.04
N LEU A 28 -5.24 -14.51 4.02
CA LEU A 28 -5.50 -13.07 3.96
C LEU A 28 -7.00 -12.80 3.81
N TYR A 29 -7.75 -13.05 4.88
CA TYR A 29 -9.09 -12.51 5.02
C TYR A 29 -9.16 -11.80 6.37
N PRO A 30 -9.25 -10.45 6.43
CA PRO A 30 -9.76 -9.84 7.64
C PRO A 30 -11.17 -10.41 7.89
N PRO A 31 -11.55 -10.72 9.14
CA PRO A 31 -12.89 -11.19 9.44
C PRO A 31 -13.86 -10.05 9.13
N ARG A 32 -14.45 -10.07 7.94
CA ARG A 32 -15.63 -9.27 7.59
C ARG A 32 -16.61 -9.48 8.72
N VAL A 33 -16.90 -8.41 9.46
CA VAL A 33 -17.72 -8.35 10.68
C VAL A 33 -18.79 -9.45 10.67
N ARG A 34 -18.44 -10.62 11.21
CA ARG A 34 -19.37 -11.72 11.46
C ARG A 34 -20.10 -11.28 12.70
N ARG A 35 -21.12 -10.44 12.54
CA ARG A 35 -22.13 -10.24 13.58
C ARG A 35 -23.20 -11.30 13.33
N PRO A 36 -23.06 -12.54 13.84
CA PRO A 36 -24.05 -13.59 13.65
C PRO A 36 -25.44 -13.13 14.11
N TRP A 37 -25.50 -12.23 15.09
CA TRP A 37 -26.72 -11.57 15.55
C TRP A 37 -27.46 -10.78 14.46
N ILE A 38 -26.75 -10.13 13.53
CA ILE A 38 -27.40 -9.42 12.40
C ILE A 38 -28.06 -10.43 11.46
N LEU A 39 -27.38 -11.53 11.14
CA LEU A 39 -27.95 -12.59 10.31
C LEU A 39 -29.14 -13.25 11.01
N ALA A 40 -29.03 -13.53 12.32
CA ALA A 40 -30.12 -14.07 13.12
C ALA A 40 -31.34 -13.13 13.15
N ALA A 41 -31.13 -11.82 13.35
CA ALA A 41 -32.20 -10.82 13.31
C ALA A 41 -32.89 -10.76 11.94
N LEU A 42 -32.11 -10.82 10.85
CA LEU A 42 -32.65 -10.82 9.48
C LEU A 42 -33.46 -12.08 9.14
N LEU A 43 -33.15 -13.23 9.77
CA LEU A 43 -33.92 -14.47 9.60
C LEU A 43 -35.14 -14.53 10.53
N ALA A 44 -35.04 -13.95 11.73
CA ALA A 44 -36.11 -13.91 12.72
C ALA A 44 -37.26 -12.97 12.29
N LEU A 45 -36.95 -11.85 11.64
CA LEU A 45 -37.92 -10.86 11.21
C LEU A 45 -39.00 -11.40 10.26
N PRO A 46 -38.68 -12.08 9.14
CA PRO A 46 -39.69 -12.71 8.28
C PRO A 46 -40.39 -13.88 8.97
N ALA A 47 -39.72 -14.65 9.84
CA ALA A 47 -40.36 -15.73 10.60
C ALA A 47 -41.43 -15.19 11.56
N LEU A 48 -41.12 -14.11 12.29
CA LEU A 48 -42.06 -13.45 13.20
C LEU A 48 -43.25 -12.87 12.42
N ALA A 49 -43.01 -12.30 11.24
CA ALA A 49 -44.07 -11.83 10.35
C ALA A 49 -45.00 -12.97 9.93
N THR A 50 -44.44 -14.15 9.60
CA THR A 50 -45.23 -15.35 9.27
C THR A 50 -46.07 -15.82 10.46
N VAL A 51 -45.51 -15.87 11.67
CA VAL A 51 -46.26 -16.24 12.90
C VAL A 51 -47.36 -15.23 13.21
N ALA A 52 -47.08 -13.93 13.12
CA ALA A 52 -48.07 -12.88 13.35
C ALA A 52 -49.22 -12.94 12.33
N GLN A 53 -48.89 -13.20 11.06
CA GLN A 53 -49.89 -13.37 10.00
C GLN A 53 -50.78 -14.59 10.23
N ALA A 54 -50.21 -15.71 10.72
CA ALA A 54 -51.00 -16.89 11.09
C ALA A 54 -51.96 -16.59 12.26
N ALA A 55 -51.55 -15.77 13.23
CA ALA A 55 -52.33 -15.49 14.43
C ALA A 55 -53.47 -14.47 14.23
N VAL A 56 -53.28 -13.46 13.37
CA VAL A 56 -54.24 -12.35 13.17
C VAL A 56 -55.22 -12.62 12.01
N GLY A 57 -54.94 -13.63 11.19
CA GLY A 57 -55.67 -13.89 9.95
C GLY A 57 -55.24 -12.98 8.80
N THR A 58 -55.61 -13.33 7.57
CA THR A 58 -55.01 -12.82 6.32
C THR A 58 -55.36 -11.37 5.95
N ARG A 59 -55.95 -10.62 6.89
CA ARG A 59 -56.33 -9.21 6.74
C ARG A 59 -55.18 -8.22 6.98
N PHE A 60 -54.07 -8.64 7.59
CA PHE A 60 -52.87 -7.82 7.79
C PHE A 60 -51.72 -8.28 6.86
N LEU A 61 -51.74 -7.83 5.61
CA LEU A 61 -50.68 -8.07 4.63
C LEU A 61 -49.55 -7.05 4.77
N SER A 62 -48.53 -7.34 5.57
CA SER A 62 -47.30 -6.54 5.55
C SER A 62 -46.30 -7.06 4.50
N LEU A 63 -46.68 -6.95 3.22
CA LEU A 63 -45.83 -7.32 2.06
C LEU A 63 -44.42 -6.70 2.13
N SER A 64 -44.30 -5.52 2.74
CA SER A 64 -43.07 -4.77 2.92
C SER A 64 -42.06 -5.44 3.89
N VAL A 65 -42.52 -6.26 4.83
CA VAL A 65 -41.66 -6.85 5.89
C VAL A 65 -40.83 -8.02 5.35
N TYR A 66 -41.41 -8.81 4.42
CA TYR A 66 -40.72 -9.94 3.79
C TYR A 66 -39.58 -9.52 2.87
N ALA A 67 -39.70 -8.37 2.19
CA ALA A 67 -38.67 -7.85 1.31
C ALA A 67 -37.52 -7.14 2.06
N PHE A 68 -37.76 -6.69 3.30
CA PHE A 68 -36.79 -5.93 4.08
C PHE A 68 -35.53 -6.73 4.39
N ALA A 69 -35.69 -7.99 4.85
CA ALA A 69 -34.55 -8.82 5.23
C ALA A 69 -33.61 -9.15 4.04
N PRO A 70 -34.10 -9.57 2.87
CA PRO A 70 -33.27 -9.76 1.67
C PRO A 70 -32.58 -8.48 1.18
N LEU A 71 -33.26 -7.32 1.24
CA LEU A 71 -32.66 -6.05 0.84
C LEU A 71 -31.50 -5.66 1.75
N VAL A 72 -31.67 -5.72 3.07
CA VAL A 72 -30.57 -5.48 4.02
C VAL A 72 -29.47 -6.55 3.86
N ALA A 73 -29.84 -7.80 3.60
CA ALA A 73 -28.88 -8.87 3.34
C ALA A 73 -28.04 -8.60 2.08
N SER A 74 -28.62 -7.99 1.03
CA SER A 74 -27.89 -7.60 -0.19
C SER A 74 -26.81 -6.55 0.07
N MET A 75 -27.02 -5.68 1.06
CA MET A 75 -26.07 -4.63 1.44
C MET A 75 -24.91 -5.15 2.29
N LEU A 76 -25.10 -6.26 3.00
CA LEU A 76 -24.15 -6.72 4.02
C LEU A 76 -23.42 -8.00 3.64
N PHE A 77 -24.08 -8.93 2.94
CA PHE A 77 -23.54 -10.27 2.71
C PHE A 77 -23.18 -10.55 1.25
N ARG A 78 -22.62 -11.73 1.00
CA ARG A 78 -22.31 -12.23 -0.36
C ARG A 78 -23.60 -12.60 -1.07
N TRP A 79 -23.59 -12.55 -2.40
CA TRP A 79 -24.80 -12.83 -3.19
C TRP A 79 -25.40 -14.21 -2.90
N ARG A 80 -24.56 -15.22 -2.59
CA ARG A 80 -25.00 -16.57 -2.23
C ARG A 80 -25.85 -16.58 -0.96
N LEU A 81 -25.48 -15.80 0.05
CA LEU A 81 -26.24 -15.73 1.30
C LEU A 81 -27.53 -14.93 1.11
N THR A 82 -27.48 -13.83 0.33
CA THR A 82 -28.69 -13.07 -0.04
C THR A 82 -29.68 -13.95 -0.82
N ALA A 83 -29.21 -14.78 -1.74
CA ALA A 83 -30.05 -15.73 -2.47
C ALA A 83 -30.68 -16.78 -1.54
N VAL A 84 -29.92 -17.28 -0.54
CA VAL A 84 -30.47 -18.16 0.50
C VAL A 84 -31.54 -17.45 1.33
N CYS A 85 -31.33 -16.18 1.71
CA CYS A 85 -32.36 -15.38 2.40
C CYS A 85 -33.61 -15.18 1.53
N CYS A 86 -33.46 -14.91 0.23
CA CYS A 86 -34.59 -14.81 -0.70
C CYS A 86 -35.36 -16.14 -0.79
N ALA A 87 -34.64 -17.27 -0.91
CA ALA A 87 -35.25 -18.60 -0.94
C ALA A 87 -35.98 -18.94 0.36
N TYR A 88 -35.42 -18.55 1.50
CA TYR A 88 -36.05 -18.69 2.81
C TYR A 88 -37.35 -17.88 2.92
N VAL A 89 -37.36 -16.63 2.46
CA VAL A 89 -38.57 -15.79 2.42
C VAL A 89 -39.63 -16.40 1.51
N LEU A 90 -39.25 -16.93 0.34
CA LEU A 90 -40.18 -17.63 -0.55
C LEU A 90 -40.77 -18.89 0.12
N ALA A 91 -39.94 -19.67 0.83
CA ALA A 91 -40.38 -20.86 1.55
C ALA A 91 -41.37 -20.56 2.69
N LEU A 92 -41.31 -19.37 3.28
CA LEU A 92 -42.29 -18.92 4.28
C LEU A 92 -43.56 -18.32 3.65
N ALA A 93 -43.41 -17.56 2.56
CA ALA A 93 -44.52 -16.84 1.94
C ALA A 93 -45.44 -17.74 1.08
N VAL A 94 -44.88 -18.70 0.34
CA VAL A 94 -45.65 -19.56 -0.59
C VAL A 94 -46.66 -20.47 0.12
N PRO A 95 -46.32 -21.16 1.23
CA PRO A 95 -47.31 -21.98 1.94
C PRO A 95 -48.47 -21.16 2.48
N MET A 96 -48.20 -19.93 2.94
CA MET A 96 -49.24 -19.01 3.43
C MET A 96 -50.20 -18.56 2.32
N THR A 97 -49.74 -18.47 1.07
CA THR A 97 -50.62 -18.20 -0.07
C THR A 97 -51.42 -19.42 -0.51
N LEU A 98 -50.89 -20.63 -0.31
CA LEU A 98 -51.56 -21.88 -0.73
C LEU A 98 -52.58 -22.39 0.32
N ALA A 99 -52.39 -22.06 1.60
CA ALA A 99 -53.27 -22.48 2.69
C ALA A 99 -54.44 -21.51 2.95
N ASP A 100 -54.49 -20.38 2.24
CA ASP A 100 -55.56 -19.38 2.35
C ASP A 100 -56.76 -19.88 1.50
N ASP A 101 -57.79 -20.48 2.12
CA ASP A 101 -58.99 -21.02 1.44
C ASP A 101 -59.81 -19.93 0.69
N THR A 102 -59.46 -18.66 0.90
CA THR A 102 -59.99 -17.48 0.21
C THR A 102 -59.18 -17.16 -1.05
N PHE A 103 -59.19 -18.05 -2.03
CA PHE A 103 -58.46 -17.87 -3.29
C PHE A 103 -59.02 -16.66 -4.07
N SER A 104 -58.39 -15.50 -3.93
CA SER A 104 -58.72 -14.29 -4.71
C SER A 104 -57.60 -14.05 -5.72
N PRO A 105 -57.80 -14.40 -7.01
CA PRO A 105 -56.73 -14.42 -7.99
C PRO A 105 -56.06 -13.05 -8.19
N LEU A 106 -56.79 -11.95 -7.94
CA LEU A 106 -56.24 -10.60 -8.02
C LEU A 106 -55.30 -10.27 -6.84
N VAL A 107 -55.60 -10.76 -5.64
CA VAL A 107 -54.78 -10.50 -4.45
C VAL A 107 -53.51 -11.34 -4.48
N ASP A 108 -53.59 -12.60 -4.89
CA ASP A 108 -52.41 -13.46 -4.98
C ASP A 108 -51.48 -13.04 -6.12
N LEU A 109 -52.03 -12.60 -7.25
CA LEU A 109 -51.24 -11.98 -8.32
C LEU A 109 -50.54 -10.71 -7.82
N ALA A 110 -51.22 -9.84 -7.06
CA ALA A 110 -50.62 -8.64 -6.47
C ALA A 110 -49.50 -8.98 -5.44
N ARG A 111 -49.66 -10.05 -4.67
CA ARG A 111 -48.63 -10.53 -3.71
C ARG A 111 -47.38 -11.04 -4.43
N VAL A 112 -47.54 -11.90 -5.44
CA VAL A 112 -46.42 -12.45 -6.22
C VAL A 112 -45.71 -11.35 -7.01
N THR A 113 -46.48 -10.47 -7.67
CA THR A 113 -45.92 -9.37 -8.48
C THR A 113 -45.21 -8.31 -7.66
N SER A 114 -45.50 -8.15 -6.36
CA SER A 114 -44.80 -7.17 -5.51
C SER A 114 -43.54 -7.75 -4.84
N VAL A 115 -43.55 -9.02 -4.42
CA VAL A 115 -42.43 -9.63 -3.69
C VAL A 115 -41.33 -10.12 -4.62
N VAL A 116 -41.68 -10.81 -5.70
CA VAL A 116 -40.68 -11.42 -6.60
C VAL A 116 -39.70 -10.40 -7.19
N PRO A 117 -40.13 -9.22 -7.69
CA PRO A 117 -39.20 -8.21 -8.19
C PRO A 117 -38.24 -7.68 -7.13
N LEU A 118 -38.70 -7.52 -5.87
CA LEU A 118 -37.86 -7.07 -4.76
C LEU A 118 -36.79 -8.10 -4.38
N LEU A 119 -37.13 -9.39 -4.42
CA LEU A 119 -36.17 -10.47 -4.19
C LEU A 119 -35.15 -10.57 -5.32
N VAL A 120 -35.60 -10.43 -6.58
CA VAL A 120 -34.72 -10.36 -7.74
C VAL A 120 -33.78 -9.16 -7.63
N LEU A 121 -34.30 -7.98 -7.30
CA LEU A 121 -33.53 -6.76 -7.09
C LEU A 121 -32.48 -6.94 -5.98
N ALA A 122 -32.83 -7.58 -4.86
CA ALA A 122 -31.89 -7.87 -3.77
C ALA A 122 -30.72 -8.76 -4.25
N VAL A 123 -30.98 -9.81 -5.02
CA VAL A 123 -29.93 -10.68 -5.56
C VAL A 123 -29.08 -9.93 -6.59
N VAL A 124 -29.71 -9.19 -7.52
CA VAL A 124 -29.00 -8.39 -8.52
C VAL A 124 -28.11 -7.35 -7.86
N ASN A 125 -28.60 -6.62 -6.85
CA ASN A 125 -27.80 -5.66 -6.08
C ASN A 125 -26.60 -6.32 -5.41
N ALA A 126 -26.79 -7.48 -4.79
CA ALA A 126 -25.70 -8.23 -4.16
C ALA A 126 -24.64 -8.70 -5.18
N VAL A 127 -25.07 -9.19 -6.35
CA VAL A 127 -24.17 -9.60 -7.44
C VAL A 127 -23.41 -8.40 -8.01
N LEU A 128 -24.09 -7.30 -8.32
CA LEU A 128 -23.48 -6.07 -8.84
C LEU A 128 -22.48 -5.50 -7.84
N ARG A 129 -22.82 -5.47 -6.55
CA ARG A 129 -21.93 -5.06 -5.48
C ARG A 129 -20.69 -5.96 -5.40
N GLU A 130 -20.85 -7.28 -5.38
CA GLU A 130 -19.72 -8.21 -5.29
C GLU A 130 -18.80 -8.11 -6.52
N ARG A 131 -19.36 -7.90 -7.71
CA ARG A 131 -18.59 -7.63 -8.94
C ARG A 131 -17.83 -6.30 -8.88
N ARG A 132 -18.47 -5.23 -8.41
CA ARG A 132 -17.81 -3.92 -8.22
C ARG A 132 -16.65 -4.04 -7.23
N GLU A 133 -16.88 -4.68 -6.09
CA GLU A 133 -15.84 -4.96 -5.10
C GLU A 133 -14.70 -5.81 -5.67
N ALA A 134 -15.00 -6.82 -6.48
CA ALA A 134 -13.98 -7.66 -7.13
C ALA A 134 -13.13 -6.84 -8.12
N ARG A 135 -13.77 -6.03 -8.97
CA ARG A 135 -13.05 -5.17 -9.92
C ARG A 135 -12.12 -4.17 -9.22
N LEU A 136 -12.57 -3.57 -8.11
CA LEU A 136 -11.75 -2.66 -7.30
C LEU A 136 -10.54 -3.40 -6.70
N ARG A 137 -10.70 -4.64 -6.25
CA ARG A 137 -9.59 -5.47 -5.76
C ARG A 137 -8.57 -5.80 -6.84
N ASP A 138 -9.02 -6.18 -8.04
CA ASP A 138 -8.11 -6.52 -9.13
C ASP A 138 -7.28 -5.31 -9.57
N VAL A 139 -7.90 -4.14 -9.73
CA VAL A 139 -7.21 -2.89 -10.07
C VAL A 139 -6.16 -2.52 -9.00
N THR A 140 -6.50 -2.71 -7.73
CA THR A 140 -5.63 -2.30 -6.62
C THR A 140 -4.50 -3.29 -6.37
N ALA A 141 -4.72 -4.58 -6.65
CA ALA A 141 -3.66 -5.58 -6.68
C ALA A 141 -2.63 -5.27 -7.78
N VAL A 142 -3.08 -4.91 -9.00
CA VAL A 142 -2.18 -4.52 -10.09
C VAL A 142 -1.42 -3.23 -9.76
N ALA A 143 -2.12 -2.22 -9.26
CA ALA A 143 -1.50 -0.95 -8.88
C ALA A 143 -0.44 -1.14 -7.78
N ARG A 144 -0.68 -2.04 -6.81
CA ARG A 144 0.31 -2.36 -5.77
C ARG A 144 1.56 -3.03 -6.35
N VAL A 145 1.39 -4.00 -7.24
CA VAL A 145 2.53 -4.65 -7.93
C VAL A 145 3.32 -3.64 -8.77
N ALA A 146 2.62 -2.72 -9.45
CA ALA A 146 3.28 -1.64 -10.19
C ALA A 146 4.06 -0.70 -9.27
N GLN A 147 3.46 -0.30 -8.14
CA GLN A 147 4.11 0.57 -7.16
C GLN A 147 5.35 -0.10 -6.55
N ASP A 148 5.26 -1.37 -6.16
CA ASP A 148 6.40 -2.16 -5.65
C ASP A 148 7.52 -2.28 -6.70
N ALA A 149 7.18 -2.27 -8.01
CA ALA A 149 8.17 -2.29 -9.08
C ALA A 149 8.86 -0.93 -9.30
N ILE A 150 8.18 0.18 -8.95
CA ILE A 150 8.69 1.55 -9.06
C ILE A 150 9.58 1.90 -7.86
N LEU A 151 9.08 1.63 -6.65
CA LEU A 151 9.75 1.88 -5.37
C LEU A 151 10.70 0.74 -5.06
N ARG A 152 11.92 0.84 -5.59
CA ARG A 152 12.96 -0.15 -5.34
C ARG A 152 13.38 -0.10 -3.87
N GLU A 153 13.70 -1.27 -3.31
CA GLU A 153 14.44 -1.32 -2.05
C GLU A 153 15.78 -0.59 -2.27
N LEU A 154 16.02 0.45 -1.48
CA LEU A 154 17.28 1.18 -1.58
C LEU A 154 18.41 0.29 -1.06
N PRO A 155 19.58 0.29 -1.73
CA PRO A 155 20.77 -0.30 -1.17
C PRO A 155 21.07 0.29 0.21
N PRO A 156 21.62 -0.48 1.17
CA PRO A 156 21.92 0.02 2.50
C PRO A 156 22.96 1.15 2.50
N VAL A 157 23.70 1.31 1.40
CA VAL A 157 24.68 2.37 1.18
C VAL A 157 24.60 2.86 -0.26
N VAL A 158 24.50 4.18 -0.47
CA VAL A 158 24.53 4.84 -1.78
C VAL A 158 25.52 6.00 -1.71
N ALA A 159 26.43 6.09 -2.68
CA ALA A 159 27.53 7.07 -2.67
C ALA A 159 28.35 7.09 -1.35
N GLY A 160 28.51 5.92 -0.70
CA GLY A 160 29.21 5.81 0.58
C GLY A 160 28.42 6.29 1.81
N VAL A 161 27.17 6.72 1.63
CA VAL A 161 26.28 7.18 2.70
C VAL A 161 25.37 6.02 3.13
N PRO A 162 25.35 5.62 4.41
CA PRO A 162 24.38 4.66 4.92
C PRO A 162 22.95 5.21 4.89
N LEU A 163 22.00 4.39 4.44
CA LEU A 163 20.58 4.73 4.42
C LEU A 163 19.69 3.53 4.65
N ALA A 164 18.47 3.81 5.13
CA ALA A 164 17.39 2.85 5.21
C ALA A 164 16.08 3.55 4.84
N ALA A 165 15.19 2.82 4.16
CA ALA A 165 13.84 3.29 3.87
C ALA A 165 12.80 2.23 4.25
N ARG A 166 11.60 2.70 4.56
CA ARG A 166 10.42 1.88 4.77
C ARG A 166 9.22 2.54 4.13
N TYR A 167 8.41 1.70 3.51
CA TYR A 167 7.13 2.07 2.95
C TYR A 167 6.04 1.19 3.57
N ARG A 168 4.93 1.80 3.98
CA ARG A 168 3.73 1.11 4.44
C ARG A 168 2.53 1.67 3.71
N SER A 169 1.85 0.80 2.96
CA SER A 169 0.61 1.17 2.29
C SER A 169 -0.62 1.05 3.21
N ALA A 170 -1.55 1.99 3.07
CA ALA A 170 -2.88 1.99 3.67
C ALA A 170 -3.79 0.95 3.00
N ALA A 171 -3.48 -0.34 3.21
CA ALA A 171 -4.18 -1.46 2.58
C ALA A 171 -5.67 -1.61 2.95
N ALA A 172 -6.19 -0.83 3.90
CA ALA A 172 -7.55 -0.97 4.43
C ALA A 172 -8.65 -0.56 3.44
N GLU A 173 -8.36 0.31 2.47
CA GLU A 173 -9.39 0.92 1.61
C GLU A 173 -9.30 0.58 0.13
N SER A 174 -8.48 -0.41 -0.28
CA SER A 174 -8.26 -0.68 -1.70
C SER A 174 -7.70 0.58 -2.40
N ARG A 175 -6.81 1.32 -1.74
CA ARG A 175 -6.19 2.53 -2.27
C ARG A 175 -4.69 2.26 -2.33
N VAL A 176 -4.09 2.63 -3.46
CA VAL A 176 -2.64 2.62 -3.69
C VAL A 176 -2.25 4.09 -3.74
N GLY A 177 -1.31 4.54 -2.93
CA GLY A 177 -1.03 5.97 -2.79
C GLY A 177 0.06 6.48 -3.72
N GLY A 178 0.30 7.78 -3.55
CA GLY A 178 1.18 8.61 -4.37
C GLY A 178 2.61 8.75 -3.82
N ASP A 179 2.85 8.22 -2.63
CA ASP A 179 4.13 8.29 -1.93
C ASP A 179 5.28 7.76 -2.79
N LEU A 180 6.36 8.54 -2.86
CA LEU A 180 7.55 8.23 -3.64
C LEU A 180 8.83 8.53 -2.88
N TYR A 181 9.85 7.72 -3.16
CA TYR A 181 11.22 8.00 -2.75
C TYR A 181 12.23 7.40 -3.72
N GLU A 182 13.40 8.01 -3.80
CA GLU A 182 14.54 7.48 -4.54
C GLU A 182 15.84 8.06 -4.00
N ALA A 183 16.94 7.30 -4.08
CA ALA A 183 18.28 7.75 -3.74
C ALA A 183 19.31 7.25 -4.76
N VAL A 184 20.09 8.17 -5.32
CA VAL A 184 21.08 7.88 -6.37
C VAL A 184 22.45 8.46 -6.04
N ALA A 185 23.49 7.77 -6.50
CA ALA A 185 24.85 8.30 -6.48
C ALA A 185 25.03 9.24 -7.67
N ALA A 186 25.19 10.53 -7.39
CA ALA A 186 25.41 11.58 -8.38
C ALA A 186 26.87 12.06 -8.34
N PRO A 187 27.35 12.80 -9.36
CA PRO A 187 28.71 13.35 -9.36
C PRO A 187 29.04 14.24 -8.15
N ALA A 188 28.03 14.88 -7.55
CA ALA A 188 28.18 15.78 -6.40
C ALA A 188 28.05 15.08 -5.03
N GLY A 189 27.77 13.78 -5.00
CA GLY A 189 27.51 13.01 -3.78
C GLY A 189 26.20 12.22 -3.86
N LEU A 190 25.54 12.01 -2.71
CA LEU A 190 24.22 11.39 -2.66
C LEU A 190 23.16 12.42 -3.06
N ARG A 191 22.28 12.07 -4.00
CA ARG A 191 21.02 12.81 -4.23
C ARG A 191 19.84 11.93 -3.89
N LEU A 192 18.81 12.49 -3.27
CA LEU A 192 17.56 11.79 -2.99
C LEU A 192 16.35 12.68 -3.23
N VAL A 193 15.21 12.03 -3.40
CA VAL A 193 13.89 12.66 -3.39
C VAL A 193 12.97 11.85 -2.50
N VAL A 194 12.14 12.54 -1.72
CA VAL A 194 10.96 11.99 -1.04
C VAL A 194 9.79 12.90 -1.35
N GLY A 195 8.62 12.33 -1.63
CA GLY A 195 7.46 13.11 -2.00
C GLY A 195 6.16 12.33 -1.91
N ASP A 196 5.06 13.04 -2.09
CA ASP A 196 3.73 12.47 -2.21
C ASP A 196 2.95 13.16 -3.34
N VAL A 197 2.27 12.35 -4.14
CA VAL A 197 1.42 12.80 -5.25
C VAL A 197 0.02 13.06 -4.71
N ARG A 198 -0.51 14.26 -4.95
CA ARG A 198 -1.91 14.57 -4.67
C ARG A 198 -2.82 13.61 -5.43
N GLY A 199 -3.63 12.86 -4.69
CA GLY A 199 -4.59 11.92 -5.25
C GLY A 199 -4.28 10.49 -4.83
N LYS A 200 -5.09 9.54 -5.29
CA LYS A 200 -4.95 8.11 -4.93
C LYS A 200 -5.28 7.24 -6.13
N GLY A 201 -4.83 5.99 -6.07
CA GLY A 201 -5.06 4.98 -7.09
C GLY A 201 -4.00 4.98 -8.18
N LEU A 202 -4.32 4.34 -9.31
CA LEU A 202 -3.35 4.05 -10.37
C LEU A 202 -2.75 5.31 -11.02
N GLU A 203 -3.51 6.39 -11.09
CA GLU A 203 -3.03 7.68 -11.62
C GLU A 203 -1.93 8.28 -10.75
N ALA A 204 -2.09 8.26 -9.42
CA ALA A 204 -1.08 8.72 -8.48
C ALA A 204 0.21 7.89 -8.59
N VAL A 205 0.08 6.56 -8.70
CA VAL A 205 1.22 5.64 -8.91
C VAL A 205 1.96 5.94 -10.20
N ARG A 206 1.23 6.23 -11.29
CA ARG A 206 1.83 6.59 -12.59
C ARG A 206 2.62 7.89 -12.50
N THR A 207 2.05 8.90 -11.86
CA THR A 207 2.72 10.18 -11.63
C THR A 207 3.97 9.99 -10.77
N ALA A 208 3.88 9.24 -9.68
CA ALA A 208 5.03 8.90 -8.83
C ALA A 208 6.15 8.22 -9.64
N ALA A 209 5.80 7.28 -10.52
CA ALA A 209 6.75 6.62 -11.43
C ALA A 209 7.48 7.62 -12.35
N HIS A 210 6.73 8.54 -12.95
CA HIS A 210 7.29 9.56 -13.83
C HIS A 210 8.18 10.53 -13.07
N THR A 211 7.79 10.98 -11.87
CA THR A 211 8.60 11.86 -11.02
C THR A 211 9.90 11.16 -10.61
N VAL A 212 9.85 9.90 -10.19
CA VAL A 212 11.05 9.11 -9.86
C VAL A 212 11.95 8.93 -11.09
N ALA A 213 11.38 8.63 -12.26
CA ALA A 213 12.16 8.49 -13.50
C ALA A 213 12.84 9.81 -13.90
N ALA A 214 12.11 10.92 -13.84
CA ALA A 214 12.64 12.25 -14.12
C ALA A 214 13.74 12.64 -13.12
N PHE A 215 13.56 12.30 -11.84
CA PHE A 215 14.57 12.52 -10.82
C PHE A 215 15.83 11.71 -11.10
N ARG A 216 15.70 10.41 -11.42
CA ARG A 216 16.84 9.55 -11.77
C ARG A 216 17.62 10.15 -12.94
N GLU A 217 16.96 10.64 -13.98
CA GLU A 217 17.62 11.26 -15.12
C GLU A 217 18.31 12.58 -14.73
N ALA A 218 17.58 13.50 -14.12
CA ALA A 218 18.08 14.83 -13.75
C ALA A 218 19.21 14.77 -12.71
N ALA A 219 19.15 13.83 -11.77
CA ALA A 219 20.14 13.69 -10.71
C ALA A 219 21.52 13.29 -11.25
N HIS A 220 21.62 12.62 -12.41
CA HIS A 220 22.89 12.24 -13.03
C HIS A 220 23.46 13.31 -13.98
N ALA A 221 22.71 14.40 -14.23
CA ALA A 221 23.16 15.47 -15.12
C ALA A 221 24.46 16.11 -14.60
N PRO A 222 25.58 16.04 -15.36
CA PRO A 222 26.85 16.59 -14.92
C PRO A 222 26.78 18.11 -14.73
N GLY A 223 27.27 18.61 -13.58
CA GLY A 223 27.30 20.04 -13.28
C GLY A 223 25.94 20.67 -12.96
N ALA A 224 24.84 19.90 -13.00
CA ALA A 224 23.52 20.41 -12.63
C ALA A 224 23.49 20.76 -11.14
N SER A 225 23.04 21.96 -10.81
CA SER A 225 22.77 22.38 -9.44
C SER A 225 21.46 21.74 -8.93
N LEU A 226 21.24 21.74 -7.61
CA LEU A 226 20.00 21.21 -7.04
C LEU A 226 18.72 21.89 -7.60
N PRO A 227 18.69 23.22 -7.84
CA PRO A 227 17.59 23.88 -8.54
C PRO A 227 17.39 23.40 -9.98
N ASP A 228 18.47 23.10 -10.71
CA ASP A 228 18.36 22.57 -12.09
C ASP A 228 17.72 21.19 -12.08
N VAL A 229 18.06 20.35 -11.09
CA VAL A 229 17.43 19.04 -10.89
C VAL A 229 15.94 19.21 -10.62
N VAL A 230 15.55 20.10 -9.70
CA VAL A 230 14.14 20.39 -9.40
C VAL A 230 13.40 20.88 -10.64
N ALA A 231 13.98 21.81 -11.39
CA ALA A 231 13.37 22.36 -12.60
C ALA A 231 13.17 21.29 -13.69
N ALA A 232 14.13 20.38 -13.86
CA ALA A 232 14.01 19.26 -14.79
C ALA A 232 12.92 18.26 -14.37
N VAL A 233 12.86 17.94 -13.06
CA VAL A 233 11.82 17.07 -12.50
C VAL A 233 10.43 17.69 -12.65
N ASP A 234 10.30 18.98 -12.35
CA ASP A 234 9.05 19.73 -12.50
C ASP A 234 8.58 19.76 -13.97
N ALA A 235 9.48 20.10 -14.89
CA ALA A 235 9.18 20.13 -16.32
C ALA A 235 8.74 18.76 -16.86
N SER A 236 9.28 17.66 -16.32
CA SER A 236 8.87 16.31 -16.71
C SER A 236 7.56 15.88 -16.06
N THR A 237 7.39 16.17 -14.78
CA THR A 237 6.22 15.78 -13.99
C THR A 237 4.98 16.54 -14.47
N SER A 238 5.08 17.85 -14.69
CA SER A 238 3.98 18.71 -15.17
C SER A 238 3.35 18.25 -16.50
N ARG A 239 4.12 17.60 -17.39
CA ARG A 239 3.59 17.04 -18.66
C ARG A 239 2.61 15.89 -18.46
N HIS A 240 2.59 15.29 -17.27
CA HIS A 240 1.81 14.10 -16.95
C HIS A 240 0.80 14.32 -15.82
N LEU A 241 0.71 15.55 -15.30
CA LEU A 241 -0.26 15.93 -14.28
C LEU A 241 -1.57 16.41 -14.91
N GLY A 242 -2.70 16.12 -14.27
CA GLY A 242 -3.96 16.81 -14.55
C GLY A 242 -3.91 18.27 -14.10
N GLU A 243 -4.90 19.08 -14.52
CA GLU A 243 -4.92 20.54 -14.26
C GLU A 243 -4.84 20.91 -12.77
N GLU A 244 -5.28 20.03 -11.87
CA GLU A 244 -5.28 20.26 -10.42
C GLU A 244 -4.30 19.35 -9.65
N ASP A 245 -3.56 18.48 -10.33
CA ASP A 245 -2.68 17.52 -9.70
C ASP A 245 -1.30 18.12 -9.46
N PHE A 246 -0.67 17.73 -8.35
CA PHE A 246 0.65 18.20 -7.97
C PHE A 246 1.39 17.15 -7.15
N VAL A 247 2.70 17.32 -6.99
CA VAL A 247 3.54 16.43 -6.18
C VAL A 247 4.29 17.26 -5.16
N THR A 248 4.02 17.03 -3.87
CA THR A 248 4.86 17.59 -2.82
C THR A 248 6.16 16.81 -2.82
N ALA A 249 7.30 17.50 -2.76
CA ALA A 249 8.59 16.81 -2.73
C ALA A 249 9.65 17.59 -1.95
N VAL A 250 10.57 16.86 -1.35
CA VAL A 250 11.86 17.38 -0.91
C VAL A 250 12.94 16.70 -1.74
N VAL A 251 13.76 17.50 -2.40
CA VAL A 251 14.95 17.04 -3.13
C VAL A 251 16.16 17.43 -2.30
N ALA A 252 17.03 16.47 -2.03
CA ALA A 252 18.20 16.68 -1.19
C ALA A 252 19.49 16.20 -1.87
N GLU A 253 20.59 16.90 -1.59
CA GLU A 253 21.94 16.51 -1.99
C GLU A 253 22.84 16.51 -0.75
N LEU A 254 23.43 15.37 -0.41
CA LEU A 254 24.51 15.28 0.58
C LEU A 254 25.84 15.17 -0.16
N THR A 255 26.62 16.24 -0.07
CA THR A 255 27.94 16.32 -0.69
C THR A 255 28.98 15.49 0.05
N ASP A 256 30.08 15.16 -0.62
CA ASP A 256 31.25 14.49 -0.01
C ASP A 256 31.91 15.33 1.10
N ALA A 257 31.57 16.62 1.22
CA ALA A 257 32.02 17.51 2.29
C ALA A 257 31.10 17.51 3.53
N GLY A 258 30.02 16.72 3.52
CA GLY A 258 29.05 16.65 4.62
C GLY A 258 28.08 17.82 4.65
N VAL A 259 27.99 18.59 3.56
CA VAL A 259 26.97 19.63 3.38
C VAL A 259 25.71 18.99 2.81
N LEU A 260 24.61 19.08 3.55
CA LEU A 260 23.28 18.74 3.08
C LEU A 260 22.62 19.97 2.45
N ARG A 261 22.28 19.87 1.17
CA ARG A 261 21.49 20.85 0.43
C ARG A 261 20.06 20.37 0.32
N LEU A 262 19.10 21.24 0.62
CA LEU A 262 17.66 20.93 0.59
C LEU A 262 16.91 21.89 -0.32
N ALA A 263 16.10 21.34 -1.21
CA ALA A 263 15.11 22.06 -1.98
C ALA A 263 13.73 21.48 -1.64
N ASN A 264 12.94 22.22 -0.85
CA ASN A 264 11.61 21.79 -0.42
C ASN A 264 10.53 22.42 -1.31
N CYS A 265 9.80 21.58 -2.03
CA CYS A 265 8.67 21.89 -2.89
C CYS A 265 7.34 21.50 -2.20
N GLY A 266 7.05 22.14 -1.06
CA GLY A 266 5.78 22.00 -0.34
C GLY A 266 5.61 20.68 0.43
N HIS A 267 6.68 19.96 0.73
CA HIS A 267 6.67 18.70 1.48
C HIS A 267 6.99 18.92 2.97
N PRO A 268 6.64 17.99 3.88
CA PRO A 268 7.07 18.06 5.27
C PRO A 268 8.60 18.23 5.40
N ALA A 269 9.01 19.08 6.36
CA ALA A 269 10.41 19.41 6.57
C ALA A 269 11.17 18.20 7.15
N PRO A 270 12.35 17.83 6.61
CA PRO A 270 13.14 16.74 7.18
C PRO A 270 13.56 17.04 8.62
N VAL A 271 13.70 16.01 9.45
CA VAL A 271 14.19 16.15 10.82
C VAL A 271 15.65 15.72 10.89
N VAL A 272 16.52 16.60 11.37
CA VAL A 272 17.91 16.26 11.70
C VAL A 272 17.99 15.80 13.15
N LEU A 273 18.74 14.73 13.40
CA LEU A 273 19.06 14.21 14.72
C LEU A 273 20.58 14.12 14.86
N THR A 274 21.12 14.96 15.73
CA THR A 274 22.56 15.03 15.97
C THR A 274 23.03 13.91 16.91
N PRO A 275 24.33 13.54 16.89
CA PRO A 275 24.86 12.46 17.74
C PRO A 275 24.67 12.69 19.26
N ASP A 276 24.57 13.94 19.69
CA ASP A 276 24.29 14.33 21.08
C ASP A 276 22.79 14.24 21.45
N GLY A 277 21.95 13.74 20.54
CA GLY A 277 20.54 13.45 20.76
C GLY A 277 19.62 14.66 20.61
N ARG A 278 20.06 15.74 19.96
CA ARG A 278 19.21 16.90 19.66
C ARG A 278 18.52 16.70 18.33
N ALA A 279 17.22 16.94 18.28
CA ALA A 279 16.42 16.90 17.07
C ALA A 279 16.01 18.32 16.65
N ALA A 280 15.99 18.60 15.36
CA ALA A 280 15.49 19.85 14.80
C ALA A 280 14.87 19.63 13.41
N GLU A 281 13.81 20.35 13.09
CA GLU A 281 13.26 20.39 11.73
C GLU A 281 14.11 21.32 10.84
N LEU A 282 14.44 20.85 9.65
CA LEU A 282 15.08 21.63 8.59
C LEU A 282 14.00 22.33 7.76
N ALA A 283 13.22 23.19 8.43
CA ALA A 283 12.10 23.90 7.83
C ALA A 283 12.60 24.98 6.86
N PRO A 284 12.02 25.07 5.64
CA PRO A 284 12.46 26.05 4.66
C PRO A 284 12.16 27.48 5.15
N ALA A 285 13.10 28.39 4.92
CA ALA A 285 13.00 29.80 5.29
C ALA A 285 11.80 30.48 4.61
N ARG A 286 11.41 30.00 3.42
CA ARG A 286 10.19 30.41 2.72
C ARG A 286 9.50 29.19 2.11
N PRO A 287 8.18 29.04 2.25
CA PRO A 287 7.45 27.99 1.59
C PRO A 287 7.51 28.16 0.07
N THR A 288 7.51 27.05 -0.65
CA THR A 288 7.50 27.00 -2.11
C THR A 288 6.33 26.13 -2.57
N THR A 289 5.84 26.38 -3.79
CA THR A 289 4.81 25.53 -4.39
C THR A 289 5.32 24.09 -4.59
N PRO A 290 4.40 23.11 -4.70
CA PRO A 290 4.70 21.76 -5.15
C PRO A 290 5.18 21.66 -6.62
N LEU A 291 5.76 20.51 -6.98
CA LEU A 291 6.02 20.14 -8.37
C LEU A 291 4.69 20.05 -9.14
N GLY A 292 4.69 20.47 -10.40
CA GLY A 292 3.50 20.67 -11.23
C GLY A 292 2.98 22.10 -11.21
N LEU A 293 3.34 22.88 -10.18
CA LEU A 293 2.88 24.25 -9.97
C LEU A 293 4.03 25.28 -10.10
N GLY A 294 5.07 24.94 -10.88
CA GLY A 294 6.21 25.82 -11.18
C GLY A 294 7.03 26.24 -9.95
N PRO A 295 7.54 25.29 -9.14
CA PRO A 295 8.28 25.60 -7.92
C PRO A 295 9.62 26.29 -8.20
N ARG A 296 9.99 27.21 -7.31
CA ARG A 296 11.30 27.89 -7.29
C ARG A 296 11.88 27.87 -5.88
N PRO A 297 12.28 26.68 -5.38
CA PRO A 297 12.71 26.56 -3.99
C PRO A 297 14.04 27.27 -3.77
N VAL A 298 14.15 27.94 -2.62
CA VAL A 298 15.44 28.40 -2.13
C VAL A 298 16.18 27.18 -1.60
N VAL A 299 17.42 26.96 -2.06
CA VAL A 299 18.25 25.87 -1.57
C VAL A 299 18.83 26.26 -0.23
N GLU A 300 18.58 25.43 0.77
CA GLU A 300 19.19 25.59 2.10
C GLU A 300 20.38 24.65 2.23
N GLU A 301 21.49 25.18 2.74
CA GLU A 301 22.70 24.42 2.99
C GLU A 301 22.90 24.24 4.50
N HIS A 302 23.08 22.99 4.92
CA HIS A 302 23.27 22.60 6.31
C HIS A 302 24.55 21.78 6.44
N GLN A 303 25.54 22.29 7.18
CA GLN A 303 26.74 21.52 7.49
C GLN A 303 26.40 20.49 8.56
N LEU A 304 26.52 19.21 8.23
CA LEU A 304 26.22 18.13 9.16
C LEU A 304 27.50 17.53 9.74
N ALA A 305 27.48 17.24 11.04
CA ALA A 305 28.55 16.51 11.69
C ALA A 305 28.43 15.01 11.39
N PRO A 306 29.55 14.25 11.37
CA PRO A 306 29.48 12.79 11.31
C PRO A 306 28.60 12.17 12.39
N GLY A 307 27.91 11.07 12.04
CA GLY A 307 26.93 10.40 12.89
C GLY A 307 25.58 11.10 12.97
N THR A 308 25.43 12.28 12.36
CA THR A 308 24.13 12.95 12.24
C THR A 308 23.21 12.12 11.37
N ARG A 309 21.97 11.89 11.84
CA ARG A 309 20.91 11.23 11.08
C ARG A 309 19.92 12.25 10.57
N VAL A 310 19.40 12.04 9.37
CA VAL A 310 18.36 12.89 8.78
C VAL A 310 17.19 12.02 8.37
N LEU A 311 16.02 12.30 8.92
CA LEU A 311 14.75 11.65 8.63
C LEU A 311 13.97 12.47 7.59
N PHE A 312 13.68 11.85 6.46
CA PHE A 312 12.73 12.29 5.45
C PHE A 312 11.47 11.44 5.59
N TYR A 313 10.30 12.03 5.46
CA TYR A 313 9.03 11.34 5.69
C TYR A 313 7.88 11.98 4.90
N SER A 314 6.90 11.17 4.51
CA SER A 314 5.62 11.66 3.99
C SER A 314 4.66 12.04 5.13
N ASP A 315 3.64 12.82 4.81
CA ASP A 315 2.65 13.30 5.78
C ASP A 315 1.91 12.17 6.51
N GLY A 316 1.77 10.98 5.90
CA GLY A 316 1.19 9.80 6.55
C GLY A 316 1.86 9.38 7.86
N LEU A 317 3.10 9.81 8.14
CA LEU A 317 3.75 9.64 9.44
C LEU A 317 3.15 10.53 10.53
N ILE A 318 2.91 11.81 10.22
CA ILE A 318 2.45 12.82 11.19
C ILE A 318 0.93 12.95 11.22
N GLU A 319 0.25 12.61 10.13
CA GLU A 319 -1.20 12.66 10.00
C GLU A 319 -1.91 11.46 10.65
N ALA A 320 -1.16 10.46 11.10
CA ALA A 320 -1.71 9.34 11.85
C ALA A 320 -2.39 9.80 13.14
N ARG A 321 -3.54 9.18 13.44
CA ARG A 321 -4.39 9.59 14.56
C ARG A 321 -4.60 8.48 15.58
N ASP A 322 -4.61 8.86 16.85
CA ASP A 322 -5.04 7.98 17.92
C ASP A 322 -6.58 7.85 17.97
N ARG A 323 -7.11 7.21 19.02
CA ARG A 323 -8.55 7.04 19.20
C ARG A 323 -9.28 8.34 19.53
N ALA A 324 -8.58 9.32 20.08
CA ALA A 324 -9.12 10.65 20.38
C ALA A 324 -9.03 11.59 19.16
N GLY A 325 -8.38 11.15 18.08
CA GLY A 325 -8.17 11.94 16.87
C GLY A 325 -6.94 12.84 16.92
N ALA A 326 -6.09 12.71 17.94
CA ALA A 326 -4.85 13.46 18.08
C ALA A 326 -3.80 12.96 17.10
N PHE A 327 -3.06 13.90 16.49
CA PHE A 327 -2.00 13.62 15.53
C PHE A 327 -0.75 13.01 16.19
N PHE A 328 0.02 12.25 15.40
CA PHE A 328 1.27 11.66 15.85
C PHE A 328 2.35 12.74 16.04
N SER A 329 2.83 12.89 17.28
CA SER A 329 3.83 13.89 17.66
C SER A 329 5.25 13.41 17.35
N LEU A 330 5.74 13.69 16.14
CA LEU A 330 7.07 13.24 15.70
C LEU A 330 8.20 13.72 16.62
N ASP A 331 8.08 14.91 17.19
CA ASP A 331 9.02 15.49 18.16
C ASP A 331 9.24 14.60 19.40
N GLN A 332 8.20 13.89 19.85
CA GLN A 332 8.26 13.00 21.01
C GLN A 332 8.84 11.62 20.67
N HIS A 333 8.75 11.22 19.41
CA HIS A 333 9.10 9.87 18.95
C HIS A 333 10.42 9.80 18.17
N VAL A 334 10.90 10.90 17.60
CA VAL A 334 12.12 10.93 16.76
C VAL A 334 13.39 10.50 17.52
N GLY A 335 13.40 10.63 18.85
CA GLY A 335 14.51 10.22 19.71
C GLY A 335 14.89 8.74 19.58
N VAL A 336 13.97 7.86 19.18
CA VAL A 336 14.27 6.44 18.92
C VAL A 336 15.30 6.25 17.82
N LEU A 337 15.39 7.21 16.90
CA LEU A 337 16.34 7.19 15.80
C LEU A 337 17.79 7.39 16.25
N ALA A 338 18.08 7.77 17.49
CA ALA A 338 19.45 7.97 17.96
C ALA A 338 20.23 6.66 18.14
N GLY A 339 19.52 5.54 18.34
CA GLY A 339 20.14 4.26 18.72
C GLY A 339 20.22 3.24 17.59
N GLY A 340 21.17 2.30 17.71
CA GLY A 340 21.25 1.08 16.90
C GLY A 340 21.55 1.33 15.41
N SER A 341 21.31 0.32 14.58
CA SER A 341 21.40 0.44 13.12
C SER A 341 20.23 1.25 12.56
N LEU A 342 20.40 1.88 11.40
CA LEU A 342 19.34 2.65 10.72
C LEU A 342 18.06 1.84 10.51
N THR A 343 18.21 0.57 10.13
CA THR A 343 17.10 -0.38 9.97
C THR A 343 16.33 -0.56 11.28
N SER A 344 17.04 -0.88 12.38
CA SER A 344 16.41 -1.08 13.69
C SER A 344 15.80 0.20 14.28
N ALA A 345 16.37 1.36 13.93
CA ALA A 345 15.87 2.67 14.31
C ALA A 345 14.52 2.96 13.63
N LEU A 346 14.44 2.77 12.31
CA LEU A 346 13.18 2.91 11.56
C LEU A 346 12.13 1.91 12.03
N ASP A 347 12.50 0.64 12.23
CA ASP A 347 11.54 -0.38 12.66
C ASP A 347 10.95 -0.05 14.05
N ARG A 348 11.73 0.55 14.95
CA ARG A 348 11.24 1.05 16.25
C ARG A 348 10.29 2.25 16.09
N LEU A 349 10.64 3.23 15.25
CA LEU A 349 9.75 4.37 14.95
C LEU A 349 8.40 3.89 14.38
N LEU A 350 8.44 2.94 13.45
CA LEU A 350 7.23 2.36 12.85
C LEU A 350 6.42 1.52 13.85
N ALA A 351 7.06 0.88 14.82
CA ALA A 351 6.39 0.16 15.89
C ALA A 351 5.66 1.13 16.83
N GLU A 352 6.27 2.26 17.19
CA GLU A 352 5.62 3.32 17.98
C GLU A 352 4.43 3.91 17.22
N HIS A 353 4.61 4.25 15.94
CA HIS A 353 3.54 4.70 15.06
C HIS A 353 2.38 3.69 14.96
N ALA A 354 2.68 2.38 14.82
CA ALA A 354 1.68 1.32 14.76
C ALA A 354 0.94 1.11 16.10
N SER A 355 1.60 1.40 17.22
CA SER A 355 0.98 1.33 18.54
C SER A 355 0.05 2.53 18.81
N PHE A 356 0.38 3.68 18.22
CA PHE A 356 -0.38 4.91 18.32
C PHE A 356 -1.68 4.86 17.50
N SER A 357 -1.60 4.47 16.22
CA SER A 357 -2.76 4.39 15.33
C SER A 357 -3.26 2.96 15.10
N ARG A 358 -4.59 2.77 15.14
CA ARG A 358 -5.23 1.48 14.82
C ARG A 358 -5.24 1.14 13.32
N SER A 359 -5.10 2.13 12.45
CA SER A 359 -5.13 1.96 11.00
C SER A 359 -4.37 3.08 10.30
N LEU A 360 -3.68 2.74 9.21
CA LEU A 360 -3.06 3.73 8.34
C LEU A 360 -4.16 4.47 7.56
N ALA A 361 -4.26 5.78 7.74
CA ALA A 361 -5.22 6.62 7.02
C ALA A 361 -4.70 7.01 5.63
N ASP A 362 -3.37 7.18 5.52
CA ASP A 362 -2.67 7.36 4.25
C ASP A 362 -1.44 6.47 4.15
N ASP A 363 -0.84 6.41 2.98
CA ASP A 363 0.45 5.75 2.80
C ASP A 363 1.55 6.46 3.61
N LEU A 364 2.59 5.71 3.96
CA LEU A 364 3.69 6.21 4.79
C LEU A 364 5.02 5.80 4.18
N VAL A 365 5.86 6.80 3.94
CA VAL A 365 7.28 6.67 3.61
C VAL A 365 8.10 7.27 4.74
N VAL A 366 9.12 6.53 5.16
CA VAL A 366 10.20 7.06 5.99
C VAL A 366 11.54 6.65 5.40
N LEU A 367 12.45 7.60 5.25
CA LEU A 367 13.80 7.40 4.77
C LEU A 367 14.75 8.08 5.75
N VAL A 368 15.74 7.34 6.24
CA VAL A 368 16.80 7.88 7.09
C VAL A 368 18.14 7.70 6.40
N LEU A 369 18.97 8.73 6.46
CA LEU A 369 20.40 8.66 6.14
C LEU A 369 21.25 8.96 7.37
N GLU A 370 22.49 8.47 7.38
CA GLU A 370 23.50 8.82 8.38
C GLU A 370 24.72 9.42 7.69
N VAL A 371 25.22 10.54 8.20
CA VAL A 371 26.44 11.17 7.71
C VAL A 371 27.64 10.32 8.18
N PRO A 372 28.41 9.70 7.28
CA PRO A 372 29.51 8.82 7.67
C PRO A 372 30.68 9.61 8.27
N ALA A 373 31.50 8.95 9.10
CA ALA A 373 32.72 9.50 9.69
C ALA A 373 33.80 9.85 8.66
N VAL A 374 33.82 9.11 7.55
CA VAL A 374 34.69 9.36 6.40
C VAL A 374 33.78 9.32 5.18
N LEU A 375 33.50 10.49 4.60
CA LEU A 375 32.89 10.54 3.28
C LEU A 375 33.93 10.10 2.24
N PRO A 376 33.54 9.34 1.20
CA PRO A 376 34.46 8.99 0.13
C PRO A 376 35.12 10.25 -0.42
N GLN A 377 36.45 10.26 -0.53
CA GLN A 377 37.12 11.44 -1.07
C GLN A 377 36.67 11.69 -2.51
N PRO A 378 36.52 12.97 -2.92
CA PRO A 378 36.14 13.32 -4.28
C PRO A 378 37.13 12.70 -5.26
N ARG A 379 36.63 11.97 -6.26
CA ARG A 379 37.47 11.58 -7.40
C ARG A 379 38.00 12.87 -8.03
N PRO A 380 39.32 13.01 -8.27
CA PRO A 380 39.90 14.27 -8.70
C PRO A 380 39.36 14.65 -10.10
N GLY A 381 38.41 15.58 -10.11
CA GLY A 381 37.80 16.19 -11.29
C GLY A 381 37.63 17.69 -11.05
N ARG A 382 38.66 18.45 -11.48
CA ARG A 382 38.78 19.91 -11.64
C ARG A 382 37.88 20.83 -10.81
N ALA A 383 38.55 21.52 -9.88
CA ALA A 383 38.11 22.57 -8.99
C ALA A 383 37.32 23.72 -9.64
N GLY A 384 36.25 24.14 -8.95
CA GLY A 384 35.78 25.52 -8.90
C GLY A 384 35.69 25.92 -7.43
N ALA A 385 36.68 26.67 -6.94
CA ALA A 385 36.73 27.11 -5.55
C ALA A 385 35.67 28.19 -5.29
N GLN A 386 34.66 27.87 -4.49
CA GLN A 386 33.83 28.86 -3.81
C GLN A 386 33.98 28.67 -2.31
N ARG A 387 34.52 29.71 -1.66
CA ARG A 387 34.69 29.80 -0.22
C ARG A 387 33.31 29.91 0.44
N ALA A 388 32.92 28.89 1.20
CA ALA A 388 31.79 28.97 2.12
C ALA A 388 32.15 29.95 3.25
N GLY A 389 31.36 31.02 3.37
CA GLY A 389 31.44 31.95 4.48
C GLY A 389 30.88 31.32 5.75
N ALA A 390 31.56 31.55 6.87
CA ALA A 390 31.09 31.17 8.19
C ALA A 390 29.79 31.92 8.57
N TRP A 391 28.92 31.20 9.27
CA TRP A 391 27.62 31.61 9.80
C TRP A 391 27.66 32.92 10.62
N PRO A 392 26.61 33.76 10.51
CA PRO A 392 25.84 34.05 11.72
C PRO A 392 24.33 34.25 11.45
N VAL A 393 23.50 33.22 11.59
CA VAL A 393 22.04 33.36 11.79
C VAL A 393 21.51 32.23 12.69
N PRO A 394 21.32 32.36 14.01
CA PRO A 394 20.97 31.19 14.83
C PRO A 394 19.70 30.46 14.34
N PRO A 395 19.70 29.11 14.20
CA PRO A 395 18.47 28.38 13.96
C PRO A 395 17.55 28.57 15.17
N ARG A 396 16.23 28.63 14.94
CA ARG A 396 15.23 28.62 16.01
C ARG A 396 15.42 27.33 16.82
N THR A 397 16.11 27.46 17.94
CA THR A 397 16.52 26.33 18.77
C THR A 397 15.34 25.97 19.67
N ILE A 398 14.58 24.93 19.32
CA ILE A 398 13.74 24.25 20.30
C ILE A 398 14.66 23.24 21.01
N THR A 399 15.11 23.59 22.22
CA THR A 399 15.95 22.67 23.02
C THR A 399 15.03 21.69 23.74
N ILE A 400 14.80 20.52 23.16
CA ILE A 400 14.11 19.44 23.86
C ILE A 400 15.17 18.63 24.64
N ARG A 401 15.13 18.72 25.97
CA ARG A 401 16.00 17.96 26.85
C ARG A 401 15.35 16.61 27.11
N LEU A 402 15.84 15.56 26.45
CA LEU A 402 15.43 14.19 26.75
C LEU A 402 15.75 13.86 28.23
N PRO A 403 14.85 13.20 28.98
CA PRO A 403 15.13 12.79 30.35
C PRO A 403 16.27 11.78 30.36
N ARG A 404 17.32 12.07 31.14
CA ARG A 404 18.43 11.14 31.38
C ARG A 404 17.89 9.86 32.01
N GLY A 405 18.25 8.73 31.42
CA GLY A 405 17.76 7.40 31.77
C GLY A 405 17.74 7.13 33.27
N GLY A 406 16.55 6.90 33.80
CA GLY A 406 16.36 6.18 35.06
C GLY A 406 16.66 4.71 34.81
N ARG A 407 17.55 4.13 35.62
CA ARG A 407 17.83 2.69 35.65
C ARG A 407 16.49 1.91 35.78
N PRO A 408 16.28 0.81 35.04
CA PRO A 408 15.07 0.02 35.22
C PRO A 408 15.10 -0.62 36.60
N SER A 409 14.10 -0.29 37.43
CA SER A 409 13.85 -1.00 38.67
C SER A 409 13.35 -2.41 38.33
N ALA A 410 14.14 -3.42 38.68
CA ALA A 410 13.71 -4.81 38.67
C ALA A 410 12.56 -4.98 39.67
N ARG A 411 11.36 -5.30 39.17
CA ARG A 411 10.32 -5.95 39.98
C ARG A 411 9.68 -7.10 39.20
N ALA A 412 10.06 -8.29 39.67
CA ALA A 412 9.21 -9.45 39.90
C ALA A 412 8.37 -9.98 38.73
N TRP A 413 8.91 -10.98 38.05
CA TRP A 413 8.13 -12.17 37.67
C TRP A 413 8.77 -13.37 38.38
N GLY A 414 8.01 -13.98 39.29
CA GLY A 414 8.42 -15.21 40.00
C GLY A 414 8.26 -16.44 39.09
N PRO A 415 8.95 -17.55 39.40
CA PRO A 415 8.93 -18.76 38.59
C PRO A 415 7.74 -19.64 38.95
N ALA A 416 7.16 -20.31 37.96
CA ALA A 416 6.25 -21.43 38.16
C ALA A 416 6.80 -22.66 37.43
N ASP A 417 7.37 -23.53 38.25
CA ASP A 417 7.32 -24.99 38.25
C ASP A 417 7.76 -25.79 37.01
N ASP A 418 8.94 -26.41 37.20
CA ASP A 418 9.36 -27.66 36.59
C ASP A 418 8.45 -28.83 37.01
N ALA A 419 7.97 -29.59 36.02
CA ALA A 419 7.62 -30.99 36.20
C ALA A 419 8.14 -31.79 35.00
N ALA A 420 9.28 -32.44 35.22
CA ALA A 420 9.81 -33.52 34.39
C ALA A 420 8.85 -34.71 34.36
N VAL A 421 8.85 -35.50 33.27
CA VAL A 421 8.96 -36.98 33.31
C VAL A 421 9.23 -37.55 31.90
N ALA A 422 10.32 -38.31 31.86
CA ALA A 422 10.66 -39.51 31.08
C ALA A 422 10.93 -39.48 29.57
N ALA A 423 12.19 -39.81 29.30
CA ALA A 423 12.72 -40.44 28.10
C ALA A 423 12.12 -41.83 27.83
N GLY A 424 12.09 -42.20 26.55
CA GLY A 424 11.83 -43.55 26.07
C GLY A 424 12.31 -43.73 24.63
N SER A 425 13.58 -44.07 24.47
CA SER A 425 14.17 -44.56 23.22
C SER A 425 13.66 -45.96 22.86
N GLY A 426 13.40 -46.24 21.58
CA GLY A 426 13.13 -47.60 21.13
C GLY A 426 12.81 -47.74 19.65
N ALA A 427 13.81 -48.11 18.86
CA ALA A 427 13.77 -48.42 17.44
C ALA A 427 12.82 -49.56 17.04
N ARG A 428 12.26 -49.51 15.81
CA ARG A 428 12.46 -50.55 14.75
C ARG A 428 11.67 -50.29 13.46
N ALA A 429 12.42 -50.37 12.35
CA ALA A 429 12.22 -51.08 11.08
C ALA A 429 10.81 -51.51 10.60
N GLY A 430 10.59 -51.31 9.29
CA GLY A 430 9.60 -52.00 8.44
C GLY A 430 9.28 -51.18 7.18
N GLN A 431 10.13 -51.18 6.15
CA GLN A 431 9.89 -51.91 4.88
C GLN A 431 8.43 -52.31 4.61
N THR A 432 7.80 -51.64 3.64
CA THR A 432 6.95 -52.31 2.64
C THR A 432 6.89 -51.50 1.35
N SER A 433 7.36 -52.16 0.30
CA SER A 433 7.18 -51.93 -1.13
C SER A 433 5.73 -52.05 -1.59
N GLN A 434 5.31 -51.24 -2.56
CA GLN A 434 4.28 -51.51 -3.58
C GLN A 434 4.40 -50.41 -4.66
N THR A 435 5.07 -50.62 -5.80
CA THR A 435 4.55 -51.14 -7.08
C THR A 435 3.05 -50.94 -7.33
N SER A 436 2.66 -50.04 -8.25
CA SER A 436 2.15 -50.47 -9.57
C SER A 436 1.65 -49.29 -10.45
N ARG A 437 2.03 -49.39 -11.74
CA ARG A 437 1.25 -49.13 -12.97
C ARG A 437 0.72 -47.72 -13.29
N SER A 438 1.43 -47.14 -14.26
CA SER A 438 0.88 -46.32 -15.36
C SER A 438 -0.03 -47.16 -16.28
N PRO A 439 -0.92 -46.52 -17.06
CA PRO A 439 -0.79 -46.71 -18.50
C PRO A 439 -0.82 -45.41 -19.31
N ARG A 440 -0.01 -45.44 -20.38
CA ARG A 440 -0.06 -44.59 -21.56
C ARG A 440 -1.42 -44.71 -22.27
N THR A 441 -1.91 -43.59 -22.80
CA THR A 441 -2.54 -43.54 -24.12
C THR A 441 -2.09 -42.28 -24.84
N SER A 442 -1.34 -42.50 -25.91
CA SER A 442 -1.07 -41.62 -27.04
C SER A 442 -2.29 -41.59 -27.98
N GLN A 443 -2.60 -40.45 -28.60
CA GLN A 443 -2.98 -40.31 -30.02
C GLN A 443 -3.23 -38.83 -30.40
N THR A 444 -2.39 -38.27 -31.29
CA THR A 444 -2.71 -37.75 -32.65
C THR A 444 -3.43 -36.39 -32.67
N SER A 445 -2.76 -35.27 -33.00
CA SER A 445 -2.43 -34.76 -34.35
C SER A 445 -3.66 -34.47 -35.24
N SER A 446 -3.98 -33.19 -35.43
CA SER A 446 -4.36 -32.66 -36.75
C SER A 446 -4.31 -31.13 -36.80
N SER A 447 -3.83 -30.66 -37.94
CA SER A 447 -3.49 -29.32 -38.38
C SER A 447 -4.59 -28.66 -39.22
N GLY A 448 -4.89 -27.38 -38.94
CA GLY A 448 -5.34 -26.30 -39.86
C GLY A 448 -6.68 -26.43 -40.60
N PRO A 449 -7.13 -25.40 -41.38
CA PRO A 449 -6.69 -23.99 -41.46
C PRO A 449 -7.85 -22.95 -41.42
N CYS A 450 -7.49 -21.66 -41.39
CA CYS A 450 -8.36 -20.50 -41.63
C CYS A 450 -9.00 -20.47 -43.04
N PRO A 451 -10.13 -19.76 -43.17
CA PRO A 451 -10.32 -18.76 -44.24
C PRO A 451 -10.85 -17.45 -43.61
N GLY A 452 -10.60 -16.23 -44.11
CA GLY A 452 -10.59 -15.77 -45.49
C GLY A 452 -11.59 -14.62 -45.59
N ILE A 453 -11.08 -13.38 -45.70
CA ILE A 453 -11.84 -12.14 -45.93
C ILE A 453 -12.52 -12.19 -47.31
N PRO A 454 -13.62 -11.44 -47.52
CA PRO A 454 -13.57 -10.48 -48.62
C PRO A 454 -14.06 -9.08 -48.23
N ALA A 455 -13.42 -8.11 -48.88
CA ALA A 455 -13.76 -6.70 -48.88
C ALA A 455 -14.79 -6.39 -49.97
N SER A 456 -15.70 -5.46 -49.70
CA SER A 456 -16.27 -4.45 -50.62
C SER A 456 -17.25 -3.59 -49.79
N SER A 457 -17.67 -2.36 -50.11
CA SER A 457 -17.16 -1.24 -50.89
C SER A 457 -18.23 -0.14 -50.73
N ALA A 458 -17.78 1.11 -50.60
CA ALA A 458 -18.39 2.34 -51.13
C ALA A 458 -19.84 2.74 -50.77
N ARG A 459 -20.00 3.92 -50.13
CA ARG A 459 -20.62 5.16 -50.69
C ARG A 459 -21.01 6.13 -49.55
N THR A 460 -20.37 7.30 -49.46
CA THR A 460 -20.85 8.62 -49.92
C THR A 460 -22.22 9.04 -49.38
N SER A 461 -22.25 10.08 -48.55
CA SER A 461 -22.92 11.35 -48.89
C SER A 461 -22.77 12.39 -47.77
N ASP A 462 -22.18 13.52 -48.11
CA ASP A 462 -22.48 14.85 -47.58
C ASP A 462 -23.98 15.05 -47.29
N SER A 463 -24.31 15.75 -46.20
CA SER A 463 -24.89 17.10 -46.27
C SER A 463 -25.52 17.55 -44.94
N ARG A 464 -25.22 18.82 -44.63
CA ARG A 464 -25.82 19.75 -43.65
C ARG A 464 -25.25 19.81 -42.24
#